data_AF-A0A6P2UVY9-F1
#
_entry.id   AF-A0A6P2UVY9-F1
#
_cell.length_a   1.000
_cell.length_b   1.000
_cell.length_c   1.000
_cell.angle_alpha   90.00
_cell.angle_beta   90.00
_cell.angle_gamma   90.00
#
_symmetry.space_group_name_H-M   'P 1'
#
loop_
_entity.id
_entity.type
_entity.pdbx_description
1 polymer ?
#
loop_
_entity_poly.entity_id
_entity_poly.type
_entity_poly.pdbx_seq_one_letter_code
_entity_poly.pdbx_strand_id
1 'polypeptide(L)'
;MKRLLPFASLAAALACALALSACAAQSSAPADASTQPPPAKPGSDRDAHGCIPSAGYSWCEATQQCEHPWELASQKGFANSAQAYNQFCRNGAAK
;
A
#
# COMPACT_ATOMS: atom_id res chain seq x y z
N MET A 1 44.09 16.38 -51.29
CA MET A 1 43.82 17.82 -51.13
C MET A 1 42.33 18.10 -51.15
N LYS A 2 41.71 18.26 -49.98
CA LYS A 2 40.52 19.10 -49.75
C LYS A 2 40.38 19.24 -48.23
N ARG A 3 40.18 20.49 -47.82
CA ARG A 3 40.57 21.05 -46.53
C ARG A 3 39.55 20.67 -45.45
N LEU A 4 40.04 20.11 -44.35
CA LEU A 4 39.36 20.05 -43.07
C LEU A 4 39.38 21.45 -42.45
N LEU A 5 38.21 22.05 -42.22
CA LEU A 5 38.06 23.19 -41.32
C LEU A 5 36.89 22.91 -40.36
N PRO A 6 37.01 23.34 -39.10
CA PRO A 6 36.22 22.82 -37.99
C PRO A 6 34.92 23.63 -37.83
N PHE A 7 33.78 22.95 -37.85
CA PHE A 7 32.52 23.53 -37.35
C PHE A 7 32.50 23.47 -35.82
N ALA A 8 33.54 24.02 -35.19
CA ALA A 8 33.60 24.31 -33.77
C ALA A 8 33.16 25.77 -33.58
N SER A 9 31.88 26.05 -33.81
CA SER A 9 31.19 27.31 -33.44
C SER A 9 29.72 27.17 -33.82
N LEU A 10 28.80 27.53 -32.91
CA LEU A 10 27.33 27.50 -33.06
C LEU A 10 26.62 26.17 -32.77
N ALA A 11 26.88 25.55 -31.62
CA ALA A 11 25.84 24.73 -30.96
C ALA A 11 25.92 24.74 -29.42
N ALA A 12 26.68 25.67 -28.83
CA ALA A 12 26.66 25.93 -27.40
C ALA A 12 25.51 26.89 -27.04
N ALA A 13 24.27 26.55 -27.40
CA ALA A 13 23.08 27.35 -27.03
C ALA A 13 21.73 26.61 -27.14
N LEU A 14 21.72 25.27 -27.27
CA LEU A 14 20.47 24.48 -27.32
C LEU A 14 20.42 23.40 -26.23
N ALA A 15 21.01 23.70 -25.08
CA ALA A 15 20.96 22.86 -23.88
C ALA A 15 20.45 23.68 -22.69
N CYS A 16 19.25 24.28 -22.78
CA CYS A 16 18.60 24.94 -21.63
C CYS A 16 17.08 25.21 -21.74
N ALA A 17 16.37 24.69 -22.74
CA ALA A 17 14.98 25.12 -23.02
C ALA A 17 13.91 24.01 -22.97
N LEU A 18 14.16 22.89 -22.28
CA LEU A 18 13.17 21.82 -22.06
C LEU A 18 12.81 21.61 -20.58
N ALA A 19 13.15 22.56 -19.70
CA ALA A 19 13.03 22.38 -18.25
C ALA A 19 11.97 23.26 -17.56
N LEU A 20 10.92 23.73 -18.25
CA LEU A 20 9.92 24.64 -17.63
C LEU A 20 8.45 24.43 -18.01
N SER A 21 8.03 23.27 -18.54
CA SER A 21 6.61 23.03 -18.84
C SER A 21 6.10 21.70 -18.32
N ALA A 22 6.07 21.54 -16.99
CA ALA A 22 5.42 20.40 -16.33
C ALA A 22 4.78 20.76 -14.99
N CYS A 23 4.27 21.98 -14.82
CA CYS A 23 3.48 22.33 -13.61
C CYS A 23 2.34 23.30 -13.93
N ALA A 24 1.55 22.99 -14.95
CA ALA A 24 0.31 23.71 -15.22
C ALA A 24 -0.75 22.76 -15.79
N ALA A 25 -1.21 21.80 -14.98
CA ALA A 25 -2.54 21.19 -15.09
C ALA A 25 -2.84 20.32 -13.87
N GLN A 26 -3.35 20.96 -12.82
CA GLN A 26 -4.49 20.47 -12.03
C GLN A 26 -4.92 21.58 -11.07
N SER A 27 -5.55 22.61 -11.63
CA SER A 27 -6.55 23.36 -10.87
C SER A 27 -7.76 22.44 -10.69
N SER A 28 -7.63 21.50 -9.77
CA SER A 28 -8.78 21.02 -9.04
C SER A 28 -9.14 22.14 -8.08
N ALA A 29 -10.36 22.66 -8.19
CA ALA A 29 -10.92 23.60 -7.23
C ALA A 29 -10.64 23.12 -5.78
N PRO A 30 -10.55 24.02 -4.78
CA PRO A 30 -10.51 23.57 -3.40
C PRO A 30 -11.84 22.85 -3.14
N ALA A 31 -11.82 21.53 -3.18
CA ALA A 31 -12.82 20.74 -2.50
C ALA A 31 -12.67 21.12 -1.03
N ASP A 32 -13.61 21.94 -0.56
CA ASP A 32 -13.92 22.27 0.82
C ASP A 32 -12.96 21.65 1.85
N ALA A 33 -11.87 22.36 2.13
CA ALA A 33 -10.78 21.89 3.00
C ALA A 33 -11.14 21.99 4.49
N SER A 34 -12.38 21.70 4.89
CA SER A 34 -12.78 21.80 6.31
C SER A 34 -13.83 20.80 6.78
N THR A 35 -14.32 19.90 5.94
CA THR A 35 -15.15 18.78 6.43
C THR A 35 -14.39 17.46 6.32
N GLN A 36 -13.31 17.31 7.09
CA GLN A 36 -12.84 15.97 7.41
C GLN A 36 -13.86 15.34 8.36
N PRO A 37 -14.36 14.12 8.07
CA PRO A 37 -15.16 13.41 9.07
C PRO A 37 -14.32 13.27 10.35
N PRO A 38 -14.96 13.29 11.54
CA PRO A 38 -14.24 13.09 12.79
C PRO A 38 -13.43 11.79 12.70
N PRO A 39 -12.24 11.74 13.32
CA PRO A 39 -11.41 10.55 13.27
C PRO A 39 -12.22 9.34 13.74
N ALA A 40 -12.11 8.24 12.99
CA ALA A 40 -12.73 6.99 13.38
C ALA A 40 -12.22 6.59 14.77
N LYS A 41 -13.13 6.13 15.62
CA LYS A 41 -12.76 5.66 16.96
C LYS A 41 -11.85 4.42 16.82
N PRO A 42 -10.82 4.24 17.66
CA PRO A 42 -9.99 3.04 17.63
C PRO A 42 -10.84 1.77 17.70
N GLY A 43 -10.47 0.75 16.92
CA GLY A 43 -11.21 -0.49 16.85
C GLY A 43 -12.65 -0.32 16.38
N SER A 44 -12.93 0.59 15.43
CA SER A 44 -14.21 0.70 14.72
C SER A 44 -14.21 0.07 13.33
N ASP A 45 -13.05 -0.40 12.86
CA ASP A 45 -12.84 -1.16 11.63
C ASP A 45 -13.34 -2.61 11.76
N ARG A 46 -14.07 -3.10 10.77
CA ARG A 46 -14.53 -4.48 10.70
C ARG A 46 -14.29 -5.01 9.30
N ASP A 47 -13.82 -6.25 9.19
CA ASP A 47 -13.72 -6.96 7.91
C ASP A 47 -15.06 -7.64 7.54
N ALA A 48 -15.06 -8.42 6.45
CA ALA A 48 -16.25 -9.13 5.96
C ALA A 48 -16.82 -10.17 6.95
N HIS A 49 -15.99 -10.64 7.89
CA HIS A 49 -16.39 -11.59 8.94
C HIS A 49 -16.68 -10.88 10.27
N GLY A 50 -16.57 -9.55 10.32
CA GLY A 50 -16.76 -8.76 11.54
C GLY A 50 -15.52 -8.71 12.45
N CYS A 51 -14.36 -9.22 12.01
CA CYS A 51 -13.14 -9.14 12.79
C CYS A 51 -12.58 -7.71 12.80
N ILE A 52 -11.88 -7.34 13.88
CA ILE A 52 -11.26 -6.02 14.03
C ILE A 52 -9.75 -6.15 13.71
N PRO A 53 -9.33 -5.97 12.44
CA PRO A 53 -7.93 -6.17 12.06
C PRO A 53 -6.98 -5.19 12.74
N SER A 54 -7.42 -3.96 13.04
CA SER A 54 -6.60 -2.99 13.79
C SER A 54 -6.28 -3.44 15.21
N ALA A 55 -7.12 -4.31 15.78
CA ALA A 55 -6.91 -4.92 17.09
C ALA A 55 -6.12 -6.24 17.00
N GLY A 56 -5.73 -6.70 15.80
CA GLY A 56 -4.96 -7.92 15.59
C GLY A 56 -5.78 -9.19 15.36
N TYR A 57 -7.11 -9.08 15.32
CA TYR A 57 -7.98 -10.22 15.02
C TYR A 57 -8.00 -10.54 13.53
N SER A 58 -7.99 -11.83 13.19
CA SER A 58 -8.13 -12.33 11.82
C SER A 58 -9.14 -13.48 11.79
N TRP A 59 -9.90 -13.59 10.70
CA TRP A 59 -10.84 -14.70 10.53
C TRP A 59 -10.11 -16.03 10.30
N CYS A 60 -10.55 -17.06 11.01
CA CYS A 60 -10.06 -18.43 10.85
C CYS A 60 -11.19 -19.38 10.46
N GLU A 61 -11.20 -19.86 9.21
CA GLU A 61 -12.21 -20.82 8.72
C GLU A 61 -12.29 -22.11 9.56
N ALA A 62 -11.16 -22.60 10.05
CA ALA A 62 -11.08 -23.80 10.88
C ALA A 62 -11.83 -23.68 12.22
N THR A 63 -11.79 -22.51 12.86
CA THR A 63 -12.49 -22.27 14.16
C THR A 63 -13.80 -21.52 13.97
N GLN A 64 -14.04 -20.98 12.77
CA GLN A 64 -15.14 -20.07 12.44
C GLN A 64 -15.24 -18.88 13.40
N GLN A 65 -14.08 -18.34 13.80
CA GLN A 65 -13.96 -17.25 14.76
C GLN A 65 -12.87 -16.25 14.34
N CYS A 66 -12.97 -15.06 14.90
CA CYS A 66 -11.91 -14.06 14.85
C CYS A 66 -10.86 -14.40 15.91
N GLU A 67 -9.70 -14.83 15.47
CA GLU A 67 -8.61 -15.31 16.32
C GLU A 67 -7.47 -14.30 16.33
N HIS A 68 -6.71 -14.26 17.43
CA HIS A 68 -5.40 -13.62 17.46
C HIS A 68 -4.35 -14.60 16.94
N PRO A 69 -3.69 -14.33 15.79
CA PRO A 69 -2.79 -15.30 15.16
C PRO A 69 -1.67 -15.80 16.07
N TRP A 70 -1.09 -14.93 16.91
CA TRP A 70 0.00 -15.29 17.81
C TRP A 70 -0.47 -16.12 19.00
N GLU A 71 -1.65 -15.84 19.54
CA GLU A 71 -2.23 -16.62 20.65
C GLU A 71 -2.64 -18.00 20.16
N LEU A 72 -3.28 -18.07 18.98
CA LEU A 72 -3.66 -19.33 18.38
C LEU A 72 -2.43 -20.17 18.03
N ALA A 73 -1.37 -19.56 17.48
CA ALA A 73 -0.10 -20.23 17.21
C ALA A 73 0.50 -20.85 18.48
N SER A 74 0.53 -20.09 19.58
CA SER A 74 1.00 -20.59 20.88
C SER A 74 0.14 -21.73 21.42
N GLN A 75 -1.18 -21.65 21.27
CA GLN A 75 -2.12 -22.66 21.78
C GLN A 75 -2.11 -23.96 20.96
N LYS A 76 -1.99 -23.86 19.64
CA LYS A 76 -2.05 -25.00 18.72
C LYS A 76 -0.67 -25.56 18.35
N GLY A 77 0.41 -24.88 18.76
CA GLY A 77 1.78 -25.36 18.59
C GLY A 77 2.31 -25.25 17.16
N PHE A 78 1.95 -24.18 16.44
CA PHE A 78 2.50 -23.89 15.11
C PHE A 78 3.33 -22.59 15.13
N ALA A 79 4.10 -22.36 14.05
CA ALA A 79 4.97 -21.19 13.96
C ALA A 79 4.16 -19.89 14.02
N ASN A 80 4.61 -18.90 14.80
CA ASN A 80 4.01 -17.56 14.82
C ASN A 80 4.34 -16.82 13.51
N SER A 81 3.62 -17.15 12.44
CA SER A 81 3.76 -16.53 11.12
C SER A 81 2.42 -16.51 10.38
N ALA A 82 2.27 -15.53 9.49
CA ALA A 82 1.07 -15.42 8.66
C ALA A 82 0.85 -16.68 7.80
N GLN A 83 1.92 -17.28 7.27
CA GLN A 83 1.79 -18.50 6.46
C GLN A 83 1.25 -19.67 7.27
N ALA A 84 1.80 -19.91 8.47
CA ALA A 84 1.38 -21.02 9.31
C ALA A 84 -0.06 -20.84 9.84
N TYR A 85 -0.43 -19.61 10.21
CA TYR A 85 -1.80 -19.27 10.58
C TYR A 85 -2.78 -19.54 9.42
N ASN A 86 -2.48 -19.03 8.22
CA ASN A 86 -3.33 -19.24 7.04
C ASN A 86 -3.46 -20.73 6.68
N GLN A 87 -2.38 -21.51 6.82
CA GLN A 87 -2.41 -22.95 6.60
C GLN A 87 -3.30 -23.64 7.64
N PHE A 88 -3.14 -23.32 8.93
CA PHE A 88 -3.96 -23.86 10.01
C PHE A 88 -5.45 -23.57 9.76
N CYS A 89 -5.77 -22.31 9.47
CA CYS A 89 -7.14 -21.88 9.28
C CYS A 89 -7.79 -22.46 8.02
N ARG A 90 -7.03 -22.70 6.94
CA ARG A 90 -7.56 -23.35 5.72
C ARG A 90 -7.73 -24.86 5.88
N ASN A 91 -6.86 -25.52 6.63
CA ASN A 91 -6.86 -26.98 6.72
C ASN A 91 -7.95 -27.54 7.64
N GLY A 92 -8.45 -26.77 8.61
CA GLY A 92 -9.58 -27.19 9.44
C GLY A 92 -10.96 -26.99 8.78
N ALA A 93 -11.02 -26.26 7.67
CA ALA A 93 -12.25 -26.03 6.89
C ALA A 93 -12.64 -27.23 5.99
N ALA A 94 -11.74 -28.21 5.83
CA ALA A 94 -12.01 -29.43 5.09
C ALA A 94 -12.88 -30.38 5.94
N LYS A 95 -14.20 -30.22 5.84
CA LYS A 95 -15.19 -31.20 6.27
C LYS A 95 -15.83 -31.86 5.07
#